data_AF-A0A5C6QIB2-F1
#
_entry.id   AF-A0A5C6QIB2-F1
#
_cell.length_a   1.000
_cell.length_b   1.000
_cell.length_c   1.000
_cell.angle_alpha   90.00
_cell.angle_beta   90.00
_cell.angle_gamma   90.00
#
_symmetry.space_group_name_H-M   'P 1'
#
loop_
_entity.id
_entity.type
_entity.pdbx_description
1 polymer ?
#
loop_
_entity_poly.entity_id
_entity_poly.type
_entity_poly.pdbx_seq_one_letter_code
_entity_poly.pdbx_strand_id
1 'polypeptide(L)' 'MPDGARYRNNPEVVKLTSNNKGEITFTPTQAGRYLLIAQYQQNAKNKALADKEQGAVFLTFEVQLQ' A
#
# COMPACT_ATOMS: atom_id res chain seq x y z
N MET A 1 -16.56 -18.26 -1.67
CA MET A 1 -15.69 -17.90 -2.81
C MET A 1 -16.53 -17.27 -3.89
N PRO A 2 -16.63 -15.94 -3.96
CA PRO A 2 -17.10 -15.25 -5.15
C PRO A 2 -15.87 -14.78 -5.95
N ASP A 3 -15.44 -15.66 -6.86
CA ASP A 3 -14.70 -15.28 -8.05
C ASP A 3 -15.48 -14.23 -8.84
N GLY A 4 -14.82 -13.16 -9.28
CA GLY A 4 -15.19 -12.51 -10.55
C GLY A 4 -16.06 -11.25 -10.53
N ALA A 5 -16.14 -10.47 -9.45
CA ALA A 5 -16.69 -9.11 -9.52
C ALA A 5 -15.57 -8.07 -9.79
N ARG A 6 -15.37 -7.69 -11.05
CA ARG A 6 -14.62 -6.48 -11.45
C ARG A 6 -15.40 -5.21 -11.05
N TYR A 7 -15.54 -4.95 -9.76
CA TYR A 7 -16.09 -3.68 -9.27
C TYR A 7 -14.99 -2.89 -8.57
N ARG A 8 -14.47 -1.86 -9.26
CA ARG A 8 -13.41 -0.95 -8.78
C ARG A 8 -13.87 -0.02 -7.65
N ASN A 9 -15.11 -0.08 -7.21
CA ASN A 9 -15.72 1.04 -6.48
C ASN A 9 -15.52 1.02 -4.96
N ASN A 10 -14.96 -0.05 -4.38
CA ASN A 10 -14.51 -0.03 -2.99
C ASN A 10 -13.56 -1.21 -2.68
N PRO A 11 -12.29 -1.20 -3.13
CA PRO A 11 -11.32 -2.08 -2.51
C PRO A 11 -11.32 -1.79 -1.00
N GLU A 12 -11.37 -2.83 -0.15
CA GLU A 12 -11.18 -2.69 1.29
C GLU A 12 -9.73 -2.24 1.56
N VAL A 13 -9.46 -0.94 1.39
CA VAL A 13 -8.13 -0.36 1.53
C VAL A 13 -7.88 -0.07 3.00
N VAL A 14 -6.94 -0.79 3.59
CA VAL A 14 -6.38 -0.45 4.89
C VAL A 14 -5.29 0.61 4.68
N LYS A 15 -5.54 1.85 5.11
CA LYS A 15 -4.51 2.92 5.10
C LYS A 15 -3.71 2.87 6.40
N LEU A 16 -2.39 2.74 6.25
CA LEU A 16 -1.45 2.70 7.37
C LEU A 16 -0.41 3.82 7.20
N THR A 17 0.06 4.38 8.31
CA THR A 17 1.19 5.32 8.33
C THR A 17 2.38 4.61 8.97
N SER A 18 3.53 4.63 8.29
CA SER A 18 4.75 4.05 8.85
C SER A 18 5.26 4.87 10.04
N ASN A 19 5.92 4.21 10.99
CA ASN A 19 6.62 4.89 12.06
C ASN A 19 7.90 5.61 11.55
N ASN A 20 8.65 6.24 12.45
CA ASN A 20 9.89 6.96 12.12
C ASN A 20 11.03 6.05 11.57
N LYS A 21 10.87 4.73 11.65
CA LYS A 21 11.78 3.74 11.08
C LYS A 21 11.29 3.17 9.73
N GLY A 22 10.12 3.62 9.24
CA GLY A 22 9.52 3.10 8.02
C GLY A 22 8.75 1.79 8.20
N GLU A 23 8.47 1.38 9.44
CA GLU A 23 7.77 0.11 9.73
C GLU A 23 6.27 0.33 9.81
N ILE A 24 5.49 -0.68 9.38
CA ILE A 24 4.04 -0.76 9.58
C ILE A 24 3.70 -2.01 10.40
N THR A 25 2.62 -1.95 11.16
CA THR A 25 2.06 -3.11 11.83
C THR A 25 0.56 -3.11 11.60
N PHE A 26 0.02 -4.26 11.23
CA PHE A 26 -1.41 -4.46 11.10
C PHE A 26 -1.72 -5.93 11.42
N THR A 27 -2.93 -6.18 11.90
CA THR A 27 -3.45 -7.53 12.12
C THR A 27 -4.47 -7.82 11.01
N PRO A 28 -4.21 -8.79 10.12
CA PRO A 28 -5.17 -9.13 9.07
C PRO A 28 -6.43 -9.74 9.69
N THR A 29 -7.60 -9.23 9.29
CA THR A 29 -8.90 -9.77 9.73
C THR A 29 -9.46 -10.85 8.79
N GLN A 30 -8.81 -11.04 7.64
CA GLN A 30 -9.23 -11.98 6.60
C GLN A 30 -8.00 -12.73 6.07
N ALA A 31 -8.16 -14.01 5.71
CA ALA A 31 -7.16 -14.74 4.95
C ALA A 31 -7.21 -14.34 3.47
N GLY A 32 -6.13 -14.59 2.74
CA GLY A 32 -6.07 -14.44 1.29
C GLY A 32 -4.93 -13.54 0.83
N ARG A 33 -5.02 -13.10 -0.43
CA ARG A 33 -3.98 -12.30 -1.08
C ARG A 33 -4.13 -10.82 -0.77
N TYR A 34 -3.04 -10.21 -0.35
CA TYR A 34 -2.91 -8.79 -0.09
C TYR A 34 -1.97 -8.12 -1.09
N LEU A 35 -2.29 -6.89 -1.48
CA LEU A 35 -1.40 -5.98 -2.20
C LEU A 35 -1.00 -4.84 -1.25
N LEU A 36 0.27 -4.80 -0.86
CA LEU A 36 0.87 -3.68 -0.17
C LEU A 36 1.39 -2.66 -1.17
N ILE A 37 0.98 -1.40 -0.98
CA ILE A 37 1.49 -0.25 -1.72
C ILE A 37 2.14 0.70 -0.71
N ALA A 38 3.47 0.74 -0.70
CA ALA A 38 4.23 1.71 0.08
C ALA A 38 4.58 2.90 -0.82
N GLN A 39 4.16 4.11 -0.43
CA GLN A 39 4.40 5.33 -1.20
C GLN A 39 5.20 6.33 -0.36
N TYR A 40 6.18 6.97 -0.99
CA TYR A 40 6.93 8.07 -0.41
C TYR A 40 6.91 9.26 -1.36
N GLN A 41 6.69 10.45 -0.81
CA GLN A 41 6.73 11.70 -1.56
C GLN A 41 7.49 12.75 -0.75
N GLN A 42 8.37 13.48 -1.42
CA GLN A 42 9.04 14.65 -0.86
C GLN A 42 9.06 15.81 -1.86
N ASN A 43 9.43 17.00 -1.38
CA ASN A 43 9.77 18.10 -2.28
C ASN A 43 11.00 17.73 -3.10
N ALA A 44 10.98 18.04 -4.39
CA ALA A 44 12.13 17.81 -5.24
C ALA A 44 13.32 18.64 -4.73
N LYS A 45 14.50 18.02 -4.68
CA LYS A 45 15.74 18.73 -4.30
C LYS A 45 16.12 19.75 -5.36
N ASN A 46 15.90 19.40 -6.63
CA ASN A 46 16.06 20.29 -7.77
C ASN A 46 14.69 20.66 -8.36
N LYS A 47 14.28 21.91 -8.14
CA LYS A 47 12.98 22.43 -8.59
C LYS A 47 12.95 22.91 -10.04
N ALA A 48 14.07 22.80 -10.78
CA ALA A 48 14.11 23.22 -12.18
C ALA A 48 13.27 22.32 -13.10
N LEU A 49 13.08 21.05 -12.72
CA LEU A 49 12.42 20.04 -13.56
C LEU A 49 11.16 19.43 -12.93
N ALA A 50 10.99 19.52 -11.61
CA ALA A 50 9.84 18.97 -10.90
C ALA A 50 9.64 19.63 -9.52
N ASP A 51 8.41 19.64 -9.03
CA ASP A 51 8.10 20.12 -7.68
C ASP A 51 8.23 19.04 -6.60
N LYS A 52 8.03 17.77 -6.99
CA LYS A 52 7.98 16.62 -6.10
C LYS A 52 8.78 15.45 -6.64
N GLU A 53 9.41 14.72 -5.73
CA GLU A 53 9.96 13.40 -5.98
C GLU A 53 9.03 12.37 -5.32
N GLN A 54 8.64 11.34 -6.07
CA GLN A 54 7.76 10.27 -5.61
C GLN A 54 8.35 8.92 -5.94
N GLY A 55 8.16 7.96 -5.02
CA GLY A 55 8.52 6.56 -5.22
C GLY A 55 7.46 5.65 -4.62
N ALA A 56 7.24 4.50 -5.27
CA ALA A 56 6.33 3.50 -4.77
C ALA A 56 6.95 2.10 -4.87
N VAL A 57 6.71 1.28 -3.84
CA VAL A 57 7.06 -0.14 -3.82
C VAL A 57 5.78 -0.94 -3.68
N PHE A 58 5.67 -1.99 -4.49
CA PHE A 58 4.52 -2.89 -4.53
C PHE A 58 4.96 -4.28 -4.08
N LEU A 59 4.26 -4.85 -3.11
CA LEU A 59 4.49 -6.20 -2.65
C LEU A 59 3.16 -6.95 -2.60
N THR A 60 3.11 -8.12 -3.20
CA THR A 60 1.97 -9.03 -3.04
C THR A 60 2.39 -10.17 -2.11
N PHE A 61 1.54 -10.50 -1.14
CA PHE A 61 1.75 -11.60 -0.22
C PHE A 61 0.42 -12.27 0.14
N GLU A 62 0.48 -13.45 0.73
CA GLU A 62 -0.69 -14.23 1.13
C GLU A 62 -0.70 -14.40 2.65
N VAL A 63 -1.88 -14.25 3.24
CA VAL A 63 -2.14 -14.38 4.67
C VAL A 63 -3.00 -15.60 4.90
N GLN A 64 -2.65 -16.39 5.92
CA GLN A 64 -3.47 -17.46 6.46
C GLN A 64 -3.86 -17.12 7.90
N LEU A 65 -5.10 -17.38 8.28
CA LEU A 65 -5.56 -17.25 9.67
C LEU A 65 -5.18 -18.52 10.44
N GLN A 66 -4.82 -18.35 11.71
CA GLN A 66 -4.58 -19.46 12.63
C GLN A 66 -5.89 -19.98 13.22
#